data_AF-A0AAF0J1F7-F1
#
_entry.id   AF-A0AAF0J1F7-F1
#
_cell.length_a   1.000
_cell.length_b   1.000
_cell.length_c   1.000
_cell.angle_alpha   90.00
_cell.angle_beta   90.00
_cell.angle_gamma   90.00
#
_symmetry.space_group_name_H-M   'P 1'
#
loop_
_entity.id
_entity.type
_entity.pdbx_description
1 polymer ?
#
loop_
_entity_poly.entity_id
_entity_poly.type
_entity_poly.pdbx_seq_one_letter_code
_entity_poly.pdbx_strand_id
1 'polypeptide(L)'
;MSYYPMPPKCNAAGLAPEHSMVLPERTAREDESTIVDALAHATDGAAHMFAPDMIYSMPTGEVVVGRDAVLARWSMPQGAVLRLLETPASLPARAMVLDKVGAGAERSLLVLKRREHDGLVSSLTEEMGHRKPTVPLAARAATNVFSSPTDMMMSPCSSKLQLAKRRHHMKAKPTKLFADQMNSAASHT
;
A
#
# COMPACT_ATOMS: atom_id res chain seq x y z
N MET A 1 -27.35 11.62 -3.60
CA MET A 1 -26.28 10.65 -3.28
C MET A 1 -25.09 11.00 -4.18
N SER A 2 -24.10 11.72 -3.66
CA SER A 2 -22.91 12.05 -4.45
C SER A 2 -21.97 10.85 -4.42
N TYR A 3 -21.87 10.14 -5.54
CA TYR A 3 -20.81 9.16 -5.77
C TYR A 3 -19.51 9.95 -5.90
N TYR A 4 -18.76 10.10 -4.81
CA TYR A 4 -17.35 10.44 -4.95
C TYR A 4 -16.65 9.20 -5.50
N PRO A 5 -16.13 9.21 -6.74
CA PRO A 5 -15.32 8.11 -7.22
C PRO A 5 -14.11 7.99 -6.29
N MET A 6 -13.97 6.83 -5.65
CA MET A 6 -12.76 6.51 -4.91
C MET A 6 -11.58 6.70 -5.87
N PRO A 7 -10.55 7.47 -5.50
CA PRO A 7 -9.42 7.67 -6.39
C PRO A 7 -8.84 6.30 -6.76
N PRO A 8 -8.48 6.09 -8.04
CA PRO A 8 -7.92 4.82 -8.47
C PRO A 8 -6.71 4.48 -7.60
N LYS A 9 -6.64 3.22 -7.14
CA LYS A 9 -5.54 2.76 -6.28
C LYS A 9 -4.27 2.70 -7.12
N CYS A 10 -3.53 3.81 -7.16
CA CYS A 10 -2.24 3.85 -7.83
C CYS A 10 -1.21 3.00 -7.05
N ASN A 11 -0.32 2.37 -7.80
CA ASN A 11 0.81 1.60 -7.32
C ASN A 11 1.96 2.50 -6.81
N ALA A 12 3.12 1.92 -6.47
CA ALA A 12 4.29 2.66 -6.02
C ALA A 12 4.85 3.63 -7.07
N ALA A 13 4.65 3.37 -8.36
CA ALA A 13 5.04 4.25 -9.46
C ALA A 13 4.02 5.39 -9.72
N GLY A 14 2.95 5.47 -8.93
CA GLY A 14 1.88 6.45 -9.11
C GLY A 14 0.94 6.15 -10.28
N LEU A 15 1.00 4.95 -10.84
CA LEU A 15 0.20 4.50 -11.98
C LEU A 15 -0.86 3.49 -11.55
N ALA A 16 -1.89 3.33 -12.38
CA ALA A 16 -2.75 2.16 -12.26
C ALA A 16 -1.95 0.87 -12.58
N PRO A 17 -2.23 -0.27 -11.93
CA PRO A 17 -1.52 -1.52 -12.18
C PRO A 17 -1.46 -1.89 -13.67
N GLU A 18 -2.60 -1.79 -14.37
CA GLU A 18 -2.74 -2.04 -15.81
C GLU A 18 -1.81 -1.18 -16.67
N HIS A 19 -1.59 0.08 -16.29
CA HIS A 19 -0.69 0.98 -17.03
C HIS A 19 0.77 0.65 -16.77
N SER A 20 1.12 0.33 -15.52
CA SER A 20 2.50 -0.02 -15.20
C SER A 20 2.96 -1.37 -15.77
N MET A 21 2.03 -2.29 -16.01
CA MET A 21 2.31 -3.62 -16.58
C MET A 21 2.70 -3.56 -18.06
N VAL A 22 2.33 -2.48 -18.75
CA VAL A 22 2.57 -2.23 -20.17
C VAL A 22 3.60 -1.13 -20.41
N LEU A 23 4.27 -0.63 -19.36
CA LEU A 23 5.34 0.34 -19.53
C LEU A 23 6.44 -0.24 -20.43
N PRO A 24 6.95 0.56 -21.39
CA PRO A 24 8.02 0.13 -22.25
C PRO A 24 9.31 -0.07 -21.45
N GLU A 25 10.08 -1.04 -21.89
CA GLU A 25 11.43 -1.27 -21.38
C GLU A 25 12.39 -0.22 -21.96
N ARG A 26 13.34 0.24 -21.15
CA ARG A 26 14.35 1.20 -21.56
C ARG A 26 15.74 0.70 -21.22
N THR A 27 16.73 1.20 -21.95
CA THR A 27 18.14 0.93 -21.66
C THR A 27 18.57 1.62 -20.37
N ALA A 28 19.35 0.91 -19.56
CA ALA A 28 19.97 1.46 -18.37
C ALA A 28 21.10 2.44 -18.73
N ARG A 29 21.25 3.49 -17.93
CA ARG A 29 22.48 4.30 -17.89
C ARG A 29 23.59 3.53 -17.19
N GLU A 30 24.84 3.97 -17.30
CA GLU A 30 26.00 3.29 -16.70
C GLU A 30 25.89 3.16 -15.16
N ASP A 31 25.37 4.18 -14.50
CA ASP A 31 25.13 4.16 -13.05
C ASP A 31 23.97 3.24 -12.67
N GLU A 32 22.94 3.19 -13.51
CA GLU A 32 21.78 2.32 -13.31
C GLU A 32 22.11 0.85 -13.58
N SER A 33 22.89 0.53 -14.61
CA SER A 33 23.21 -0.85 -14.99
C SER A 33 23.92 -1.58 -13.86
N THR A 34 24.81 -0.88 -13.16
CA THR A 34 25.52 -1.42 -12.01
C THR A 34 24.56 -1.71 -10.85
N ILE A 35 23.53 -0.88 -10.64
CA ILE A 35 22.48 -1.11 -9.62
C ILE A 35 21.59 -2.30 -10.00
N VAL A 36 21.22 -2.42 -11.28
CA VAL A 36 20.41 -3.55 -11.75
C VAL A 36 21.16 -4.86 -11.58
N ASP A 37 22.44 -4.89 -11.92
CA ASP A 37 23.28 -6.07 -11.75
C ASP A 37 23.48 -6.42 -10.26
N ALA A 38 23.72 -5.42 -9.42
CA ALA A 38 23.77 -5.55 -7.96
C ALA A 38 22.49 -6.18 -7.38
N LEU A 39 21.31 -5.80 -7.88
CA LEU A 39 20.04 -6.39 -7.42
C LEU A 39 19.84 -7.81 -7.97
N ALA A 40 20.25 -8.08 -9.20
CA ALA A 40 20.12 -9.39 -9.82
C ALA A 40 21.01 -10.44 -9.13
N HIS A 41 22.22 -10.04 -8.73
CA HIS A 41 23.25 -10.95 -8.21
C HIS A 41 23.62 -10.72 -6.75
N ALA A 42 22.95 -9.82 -6.02
CA ALA A 42 23.07 -9.52 -4.59
C ALA A 42 24.36 -10.06 -3.93
N THR A 43 25.51 -9.53 -4.36
CA THR A 43 26.82 -9.90 -3.82
C THR A 43 27.22 -8.94 -2.71
N ASP A 44 28.10 -9.36 -1.81
CA ASP A 44 28.65 -8.48 -0.76
C ASP A 44 29.31 -7.22 -1.35
N GLY A 45 29.87 -7.34 -2.57
CA GLY A 45 30.46 -6.23 -3.31
C GLY A 45 29.46 -5.13 -3.70
N ALA A 46 28.16 -5.43 -3.78
CA ALA A 46 27.12 -4.48 -4.17
C ALA A 46 26.67 -3.54 -3.03
N ALA A 47 27.06 -3.82 -1.78
CA ALA A 47 26.58 -3.09 -0.61
C ALA A 47 26.88 -1.56 -0.65
N HIS A 48 27.94 -1.15 -1.35
CA HIS A 48 28.30 0.26 -1.49
C HIS A 48 27.32 1.07 -2.34
N MET A 49 26.43 0.43 -3.12
CA MET A 49 25.43 1.11 -3.95
C MET A 49 24.15 1.47 -3.18
N PHE A 50 24.00 0.94 -1.97
CA PHE A 50 22.83 1.08 -1.12
C PHE A 50 23.15 1.96 0.09
N ALA A 51 22.24 2.89 0.39
CA ALA A 51 22.37 3.74 1.57
C ALA A 51 22.33 2.90 2.85
N PRO A 52 23.12 3.21 3.90
CA PRO A 52 23.14 2.44 5.15
C PRO A 52 21.76 2.29 5.81
N ASP A 53 20.91 3.30 5.69
CA ASP A 53 19.55 3.45 6.21
C ASP A 53 18.46 3.12 5.15
N MET A 54 18.79 2.35 4.11
CA MET A 54 17.83 1.99 3.08
C MET A 54 16.58 1.30 3.67
N ILE A 55 15.42 1.66 3.12
CA ILE A 55 14.13 1.08 3.49
C ILE A 55 13.65 0.15 2.38
N TYR A 56 13.24 -1.07 2.73
CA TYR A 56 12.61 -2.02 1.83
C TYR A 56 11.18 -2.32 2.25
N SER A 57 10.22 -2.02 1.39
CA SER A 57 8.80 -2.38 1.56
C SER A 57 8.48 -3.61 0.74
N MET A 58 8.14 -4.71 1.42
CA MET A 58 7.89 -6.02 0.81
C MET A 58 6.44 -6.17 0.34
N PRO A 59 6.14 -7.10 -0.59
CA PRO A 59 4.78 -7.35 -1.05
C PRO A 59 3.83 -7.83 0.04
N THR A 60 4.37 -8.42 1.10
CA THR A 60 3.63 -8.87 2.30
C THR A 60 3.14 -7.72 3.17
N GLY A 61 3.62 -6.49 2.92
CA GLY A 61 3.38 -5.31 3.75
C GLY A 61 4.41 -5.14 4.88
N GLU A 62 5.38 -6.04 5.01
CA GLU A 62 6.51 -5.86 5.92
C GLU A 62 7.44 -4.75 5.43
N VAL A 63 8.06 -4.05 6.39
CA VAL A 63 9.07 -3.03 6.11
C VAL A 63 10.35 -3.41 6.83
N VAL A 64 11.45 -3.49 6.08
CA VAL A 64 12.79 -3.74 6.57
C VAL A 64 13.60 -2.45 6.44
N VAL A 65 14.37 -2.12 7.47
CA VAL A 65 15.18 -0.89 7.52
C VAL A 65 16.63 -1.27 7.78
N GLY A 66 17.53 -0.61 7.05
CA GLY A 66 18.97 -0.80 7.15
C GLY A 66 19.49 -1.70 6.04
N ARG A 67 20.57 -1.27 5.38
CA ARG A 67 21.16 -1.94 4.23
C ARG A 67 21.36 -3.43 4.45
N ASP A 68 22.05 -3.80 5.53
CA ASP A 68 22.45 -5.19 5.75
C ASP A 68 21.23 -6.09 6.01
N ALA A 69 20.21 -5.58 6.71
CA ALA A 69 18.96 -6.29 6.91
C ALA A 69 18.16 -6.44 5.60
N VAL A 70 18.16 -5.40 4.75
CA VAL A 70 17.51 -5.47 3.44
C VAL A 70 18.23 -6.47 2.55
N LEU A 71 19.56 -6.43 2.45
CA LEU A 71 20.34 -7.36 1.63
C LEU A 71 20.18 -8.80 2.10
N ALA A 72 20.11 -9.04 3.43
CA ALA A 72 19.84 -10.36 3.98
C ALA A 72 18.42 -10.88 3.66
N ARG A 73 17.45 -9.97 3.46
CA ARG A 73 16.06 -10.32 3.12
C ARG A 73 15.83 -10.38 1.62
N TRP A 74 16.61 -9.65 0.84
CA TRP A 74 16.49 -9.58 -0.60
C TRP A 74 16.85 -10.93 -1.21
N SER A 75 15.98 -11.43 -2.08
CA SER A 75 16.23 -12.65 -2.84
C SER A 75 15.69 -12.50 -4.25
N MET A 76 16.52 -12.93 -5.20
CA MET A 76 16.14 -13.09 -6.58
C MET A 76 15.80 -14.57 -6.81
N PRO A 77 14.52 -14.90 -7.13
CA PRO A 77 14.15 -16.26 -7.46
C PRO A 77 14.95 -16.78 -8.66
N GLN A 78 15.27 -18.07 -8.66
CA GLN A 78 16.01 -18.68 -9.76
C GLN A 78 15.24 -18.51 -11.09
N GLY A 79 15.94 -18.01 -12.11
CA GLY A 79 15.34 -17.73 -13.43
C GLY A 79 14.50 -16.45 -13.49
N ALA A 80 14.43 -15.67 -12.41
CA ALA A 80 13.80 -14.36 -12.46
C ALA A 80 14.71 -13.34 -13.17
N VAL A 81 14.10 -12.43 -13.93
CA VAL A 81 14.80 -11.37 -14.67
C VAL A 81 14.28 -10.00 -14.21
N LEU A 82 15.19 -9.03 -14.13
CA LEU A 82 14.85 -7.63 -13.90
C LEU A 82 14.84 -6.88 -15.22
N ARG A 83 13.72 -6.22 -15.52
CA ARG A 83 13.55 -5.39 -16.72
C ARG A 83 13.40 -3.94 -16.31
N LEU A 84 14.26 -3.06 -16.79
CA LEU A 84 14.20 -1.64 -16.47
C LEU A 84 13.12 -0.96 -17.33
N LEU A 85 12.12 -0.36 -16.69
CA LEU A 85 11.00 0.30 -17.35
C LEU A 85 11.24 1.80 -17.48
N GLU A 86 10.46 2.44 -18.35
CA GLU A 86 10.31 3.89 -18.33
C GLU A 86 9.89 4.39 -16.95
N THR A 87 10.63 5.37 -16.43
CA THR A 87 10.35 6.00 -15.14
C THR A 87 9.27 7.08 -15.34
N PRO A 88 8.09 6.96 -14.71
CA PRO A 88 7.06 8.00 -14.81
C PRO A 88 7.52 9.34 -14.22
N ALA A 89 7.11 10.44 -14.83
CA ALA A 89 7.46 11.80 -14.40
C ALA A 89 6.92 12.18 -13.00
N SER A 90 5.99 11.40 -12.46
CA SER A 90 5.47 11.54 -11.09
C SER A 90 6.49 11.13 -10.02
N LEU A 91 7.50 10.35 -10.37
CA LEU A 91 8.53 9.90 -9.44
C LEU A 91 9.66 10.93 -9.30
N PRO A 92 10.35 10.95 -8.15
CA PRO A 92 11.50 11.82 -7.93
C PRO A 92 12.60 11.60 -8.97
N ALA A 93 13.47 12.60 -9.14
CA ALA A 93 14.65 12.47 -9.96
C ALA A 93 15.48 11.24 -9.55
N ARG A 94 16.07 10.56 -10.55
CA ARG A 94 16.86 9.32 -10.37
C ARG A 94 16.08 8.12 -9.83
N ALA A 95 14.75 8.19 -9.74
CA ALA A 95 13.96 7.00 -9.46
C ALA A 95 14.07 5.99 -10.60
N MET A 96 14.08 4.72 -10.24
CA MET A 96 14.11 3.61 -11.18
C MET A 96 12.86 2.75 -10.97
N VAL A 97 12.29 2.28 -12.06
CA VAL A 97 11.16 1.36 -12.06
C VAL A 97 11.60 0.09 -12.76
N LEU A 98 11.52 -1.04 -12.08
CA LEU A 98 11.82 -2.34 -12.68
C LEU A 98 10.61 -3.26 -12.59
N ASP A 99 10.53 -4.16 -13.56
CA ASP A 99 9.64 -5.30 -13.56
C ASP A 99 10.47 -6.55 -13.28
N LYS A 100 10.23 -7.17 -12.13
CA LYS A 100 10.81 -8.45 -11.74
C LYS A 100 9.88 -9.55 -12.26
N VAL A 101 10.31 -10.22 -13.31
CA VAL A 101 9.57 -11.30 -13.97
C VAL A 101 10.10 -12.63 -13.45
N GLY A 102 9.30 -13.34 -12.65
CA GLY A 102 9.61 -14.67 -12.16
C GLY A 102 9.30 -15.77 -13.19
N ALA A 103 9.84 -16.97 -12.97
CA ALA A 103 9.69 -18.12 -13.87
C ALA A 103 8.22 -18.60 -14.03
N GLY A 104 7.36 -18.35 -13.04
CA GLY A 104 5.96 -18.80 -13.01
C GLY A 104 4.93 -17.76 -13.50
N ALA A 105 5.33 -16.81 -14.35
CA ALA A 105 4.53 -15.65 -14.76
C ALA A 105 4.16 -14.66 -13.61
N GLU A 106 4.75 -14.84 -12.43
CA GLU A 106 4.68 -13.86 -11.36
C GLU A 106 5.47 -12.61 -11.76
N ARG A 107 4.83 -11.45 -11.67
CA ARG A 107 5.46 -10.15 -11.94
C ARG A 107 5.37 -9.28 -10.71
N SER A 108 6.47 -8.64 -10.35
CA SER A 108 6.54 -7.68 -9.26
C SER A 108 7.11 -6.36 -9.76
N LEU A 109 6.41 -5.27 -9.43
CA LEU A 109 6.93 -3.93 -9.68
C LEU A 109 7.92 -3.57 -8.58
N LEU A 110 9.13 -3.17 -8.96
CA LEU A 110 10.12 -2.60 -8.06
C LEU A 110 10.22 -1.11 -8.34
N VAL A 111 10.05 -0.28 -7.32
CA VAL A 111 10.32 1.16 -7.40
C VAL A 111 11.47 1.48 -6.46
N LEU A 112 12.55 1.97 -7.05
CA LEU A 112 13.72 2.42 -6.32
C LEU A 112 13.78 3.94 -6.31
N LYS A 113 14.08 4.50 -5.15
CA LYS A 113 14.45 5.92 -5.04
C LYS A 113 15.91 6.02 -4.65
N ARG A 114 16.59 6.93 -5.34
CA ARG A 114 18.00 7.23 -5.13
C ARG A 114 18.13 8.63 -4.57
N ARG A 115 19.13 8.82 -3.71
CA ARG A 115 19.46 10.12 -3.13
C ARG A 115 20.05 11.04 -4.19
N GLU A 116 19.75 12.33 -4.07
CA GLU A 116 20.23 13.32 -5.02
C GLU A 116 21.74 13.59 -4.85
N HIS A 117 22.24 13.59 -3.62
CA HIS A 117 23.63 13.98 -3.32
C HIS A 117 24.67 12.91 -3.69
N ASP A 118 24.45 11.65 -3.31
CA ASP A 118 25.41 10.54 -3.50
C ASP A 118 24.94 9.52 -4.55
N GLY A 119 23.68 9.57 -4.97
CA GLY A 119 23.11 8.61 -5.93
C GLY A 119 22.82 7.23 -5.36
N LEU A 120 22.99 7.02 -4.05
CA LEU A 120 22.75 5.73 -3.39
C LEU A 120 21.26 5.42 -3.31
N VAL A 121 20.93 4.13 -3.38
CA VAL A 121 19.55 3.66 -3.23
C VAL A 121 19.12 3.82 -1.78
N SER A 122 18.10 4.65 -1.53
CA SER A 122 17.55 4.93 -0.20
C SER A 122 16.25 4.20 0.09
N SER A 123 15.50 3.82 -0.94
CA SER A 123 14.30 3.02 -0.75
C SER A 123 14.05 2.09 -1.92
N LEU A 124 13.52 0.91 -1.59
CA LEU A 124 13.06 -0.12 -2.49
C LEU A 124 11.64 -0.49 -2.10
N THR A 125 10.70 -0.50 -3.05
CA THR A 125 9.31 -0.94 -2.82
C THR A 125 8.97 -2.01 -3.84
N GLU A 126 8.61 -3.20 -3.37
CA GLU A 126 8.16 -4.31 -4.21
C GLU A 126 6.64 -4.50 -4.10
N GLU A 127 5.96 -4.55 -5.24
CA GLU A 127 4.51 -4.72 -5.34
C GLU A 127 4.15 -5.86 -6.28
N MET A 128 3.59 -6.94 -5.74
CA MET A 128 3.18 -8.11 -6.53
C MET A 128 2.03 -7.77 -7.46
N GLY A 129 2.13 -8.19 -8.73
CA GLY A 129 1.17 -7.85 -9.78
C GLY A 129 1.03 -6.34 -10.00
N HIS A 130 2.06 -5.55 -9.67
CA HIS A 130 2.07 -4.09 -9.71
C HIS A 130 0.96 -3.44 -8.87
N ARG A 131 0.51 -4.14 -7.83
CA ARG A 131 -0.58 -3.70 -6.94
C ARG A 131 -0.02 -3.46 -5.55
N LYS A 132 -0.38 -2.31 -4.98
CA LYS A 132 -0.10 -2.02 -3.57
C LYS A 132 -0.53 -3.18 -2.67
N PRO A 133 0.32 -3.62 -1.74
CA PRO A 133 -0.03 -4.61 -0.74
C PRO A 133 -1.32 -4.20 -0.03
N THR A 134 -2.38 -4.98 -0.23
CA THR A 134 -3.60 -4.84 0.57
C THR A 134 -3.35 -5.57 1.88
N VAL A 135 -2.72 -4.90 2.83
CA VAL A 135 -2.69 -5.38 4.22
C VAL A 135 -4.15 -5.60 4.65
N PRO A 136 -4.51 -6.79 5.17
CA PRO A 136 -5.88 -7.08 5.59
C PRO A 136 -6.40 -5.98 6.51
N LEU A 137 -7.64 -5.54 6.29
CA LEU A 137 -8.25 -4.44 7.05
C LEU A 137 -8.17 -4.66 8.58
N ALA A 138 -8.21 -5.93 9.02
CA ALA A 138 -8.06 -6.35 10.41
C ALA A 138 -6.67 -6.00 11.01
N ALA A 139 -5.59 -6.08 10.22
CA ALA A 139 -4.24 -5.72 10.68
C ALA A 139 -4.04 -4.20 10.70
N ARG A 140 -4.74 -3.43 9.85
CA ARG A 140 -4.73 -1.95 9.89
C ARG A 140 -5.48 -1.37 11.10
N ALA A 141 -6.49 -2.07 11.60
CA ALA A 141 -7.23 -1.66 12.80
C ALA A 141 -6.37 -1.71 14.08
N ALA A 142 -5.27 -2.47 14.08
CA ALA A 142 -4.37 -2.58 15.23
C ALA A 142 -3.28 -1.50 15.28
N THR A 143 -2.96 -0.83 14.16
CA THR A 143 -1.79 0.06 14.08
C THR A 143 -2.10 1.52 13.75
N ASN A 144 -3.36 1.86 13.42
CA ASN A 144 -3.77 3.24 13.17
C ASN A 144 -4.65 3.78 14.30
N VAL A 145 -4.02 4.09 15.43
CA VAL A 145 -4.49 5.18 16.28
C VAL A 145 -3.48 6.31 16.15
N PHE A 146 -3.51 7.00 15.01
CA PHE A 146 -2.93 8.34 14.88
C PHE A 146 -3.84 9.31 15.63
N SER A 147 -3.97 9.14 16.95
CA SER A 147 -4.59 10.12 17.81
C SER A 147 -3.60 11.27 17.97
N SER A 148 -3.88 12.39 17.31
CA SER A 148 -3.21 13.64 17.65
C SER A 148 -3.37 13.87 19.16
N PRO A 149 -2.35 14.39 19.88
CA PRO A 149 -2.49 14.75 21.30
C PRO A 149 -3.69 15.69 21.57
N THR A 150 -4.17 16.40 20.55
CA THR A 150 -5.36 17.28 20.62
C THR A 150 -6.68 16.52 20.42
N ASP A 151 -6.68 15.33 19.82
CA ASP A 151 -7.89 14.55 19.53
C ASP A 151 -8.52 13.96 20.82
N MET A 152 -7.73 13.86 21.90
CA MET A 152 -8.22 13.54 23.24
C MET A 152 -8.70 14.75 24.05
N MET A 153 -8.51 15.98 23.54
CA MET A 153 -9.04 17.20 24.18
C MET A 153 -10.49 17.45 23.77
N MET A 154 -11.35 16.49 24.03
CA MET A 154 -12.80 16.70 23.97
C MET A 154 -13.24 17.52 25.18
N SER A 155 -13.81 18.70 24.93
CA SER A 155 -14.38 19.51 26.02
C SER A 155 -15.49 18.71 26.73
N PRO A 156 -15.74 18.97 28.03
CA PRO A 156 -16.80 18.30 28.79
C PRO A 156 -18.19 18.40 28.11
N CYS A 157 -18.39 19.44 27.30
CA CYS A 157 -19.61 19.67 26.52
C CYS A 157 -19.74 18.68 25.34
N SER A 158 -18.67 18.46 24.56
CA SER A 158 -18.66 17.52 23.43
C SER A 158 -18.82 16.06 23.89
N SER A 159 -18.26 15.71 25.06
CA SER A 159 -18.34 14.36 25.61
C SER A 159 -19.77 13.99 26.02
N LYS A 160 -20.52 14.90 26.66
CA LYS A 160 -21.95 14.70 26.96
C LYS A 160 -22.81 14.61 25.71
N LEU A 161 -22.53 15.42 24.68
CA LEU A 161 -23.27 15.37 23.41
C LEU A 161 -23.09 14.03 22.70
N GLN A 162 -21.88 13.46 22.69
CA GLN A 162 -21.62 12.15 22.10
C GLN A 162 -22.27 11.01 22.89
N LEU A 163 -22.26 11.07 24.23
CA LEU A 163 -22.93 10.07 25.08
C LEU A 163 -24.45 10.05 24.84
N ALA A 164 -25.07 11.23 24.68
CA ALA A 164 -26.48 11.35 24.34
C ALA A 164 -26.79 10.77 22.94
N LYS A 165 -25.98 11.10 21.93
CA LYS A 165 -26.15 10.57 20.56
C LYS A 165 -26.02 9.05 20.49
N ARG A 166 -25.10 8.43 21.24
CA ARG A 166 -24.99 6.95 21.33
C ARG A 166 -26.21 6.32 22.00
N ARG A 167 -26.75 6.92 23.07
CA ARG A 167 -27.97 6.42 23.74
C ARG A 167 -29.20 6.46 22.83
N HIS A 168 -29.33 7.47 21.98
CA HIS A 168 -30.45 7.57 21.04
C HIS A 168 -30.32 6.64 19.82
N HIS A 169 -29.10 6.26 19.41
CA HIS A 169 -28.89 5.29 18.34
C HIS A 169 -29.24 3.84 18.72
N MET A 170 -29.17 3.50 20.02
CA MET A 170 -29.54 2.17 20.53
C MET A 170 -31.02 2.03 20.89
N LYS A 171 -31.81 3.11 20.81
CA LYS A 171 -33.27 3.02 20.89
C LYS A 171 -33.78 2.58 19.52
N ALA A 172 -33.91 1.27 19.34
CA ALA A 172 -34.62 0.68 18.22
C ALA A 172 -35.99 1.37 18.06
N LYS A 173 -36.38 1.63 16.81
CA LYS A 173 -37.74 2.09 16.50
C LYS A 173 -38.73 1.07 17.07
N PRO A 174 -39.81 1.47 17.76
CA PRO A 174 -40.84 0.54 18.18
C PRO A 174 -41.51 -0.04 16.93
N THR A 175 -41.15 -1.27 16.58
CA THR A 175 -41.67 -1.97 15.40
C THR A 175 -42.95 -2.71 15.75
N LYS A 176 -44.01 -1.97 16.09
CA LYS A 176 -45.43 -2.41 16.11
C LYS A 176 -46.30 -1.26 16.61
N LEU A 177 -46.93 -0.53 15.70
CA LEU A 177 -47.93 0.50 16.02
C LEU A 177 -49.35 0.13 15.56
N PHE A 178 -49.53 -0.99 14.84
CA PHE A 178 -50.86 -1.53 14.52
C PHE A 178 -50.82 -3.05 14.47
N ALA A 179 -51.28 -3.69 15.54
CA ALA A 179 -51.77 -5.07 15.52
C ALA A 179 -53.20 -5.04 16.09
N ASP A 180 -54.08 -5.81 15.45
CA ASP A 180 -55.50 -6.05 15.75
C ASP A 180 -56.55 -5.02 15.31
N GLN A 181 -56.85 -5.00 14.01
CA GLN A 181 -58.22 -4.89 13.49
C GLN A 181 -58.42 -5.81 12.26
N MET A 182 -58.17 -7.11 12.40
CA MET A 182 -58.61 -8.11 11.41
C MET A 182 -59.09 -9.40 12.11
N ASN A 183 -59.98 -9.28 13.10
CA ASN A 183 -60.66 -10.47 13.63
C ASN A 183 -62.09 -10.23 14.20
N SER A 184 -62.87 -9.30 13.61
CA SER A 184 -64.30 -9.14 13.94
C SER A 184 -65.22 -9.21 12.71
N ALA A 185 -64.98 -10.17 11.81
CA ALA A 185 -65.89 -10.41 10.68
C ALA A 185 -66.11 -11.91 10.38
N ALA A 186 -66.13 -12.76 11.41
CA ALA A 186 -66.51 -14.17 11.25
C ALA A 186 -67.13 -14.73 12.53
N SER A 187 -68.30 -14.23 12.93
CA SER A 187 -69.22 -14.90 13.87
C SER A 187 -70.53 -14.11 13.91
N HIS A 188 -71.48 -14.43 13.03
CA HIS A 188 -72.93 -14.37 13.32
C HIS A 188 -73.66 -15.09 12.19
N THR A 189 -74.03 -16.34 12.49
CA THR A 189 -75.30 -16.93 12.04
C THR A 189 -76.47 -16.07 12.49
#